data_AF-A0A8T0JHK8-F1
#
_entry.id   AF-A0A8T0JHK8-F1
#
_cell.length_a   1.000
_cell.length_b   1.000
_cell.length_c   1.000
_cell.angle_alpha   90.00
_cell.angle_beta   90.00
_cell.angle_gamma   90.00
#
_symmetry.space_group_name_H-M   'P 1'
#
loop_
_entity.id
_entity.type
_entity.pdbx_description
1 polymer ?
#
loop_
_entity_poly.entity_id
_entity_poly.type
_entity_poly.pdbx_seq_one_letter_code
_entity_poly.pdbx_strand_id
1 'polypeptide(L)'
;MLILQESCTDSTGSYVVYAPVDIVAMNVVLGGGDPDYVALLPSGFAILPDGPGINGGSILDVGSGGSLLTVAFQILVDSAPTAKLSLGSVATVNSLIKCTVERIKVAVIRDNT
;
A
#
# COMPACT_ATOMS: atom_id res chain seq x y z
N MET A 1 -18.32 5.37 1.68
CA MET A 1 -16.91 5.56 1.29
C MET A 1 -16.67 4.70 0.07
N LEU A 2 -16.32 5.31 -1.06
CA LEU A 2 -15.92 4.56 -2.25
C LEU A 2 -14.41 4.33 -2.18
N ILE A 3 -13.93 3.18 -2.64
CA ILE A 3 -12.51 2.88 -2.75
C ILE A 3 -12.25 2.44 -4.19
N LEU A 4 -11.34 3.13 -4.87
CA LEU A 4 -10.75 2.63 -6.10
C LEU A 4 -9.63 1.68 -5.71
N GLN A 5 -9.68 0.44 -6.16
CA GLN A 5 -8.69 -0.56 -5.81
C GLN A 5 -8.28 -1.36 -7.04
N GLU A 6 -6.98 -1.57 -7.15
CA GLU A 6 -6.38 -2.52 -8.07
C GLU A 6 -5.47 -3.47 -7.28
N SER A 7 -5.49 -4.74 -7.66
CA SER A 7 -4.60 -5.75 -7.09
C SER A 7 -4.22 -6.76 -8.16
N CYS A 8 -2.97 -7.17 -8.17
CA CYS A 8 -2.47 -8.22 -9.05
C CYS A 8 -1.48 -9.11 -8.29
N THR A 9 -1.38 -10.36 -8.74
CA THR A 9 -0.34 -11.31 -8.34
C THR A 9 0.17 -11.99 -9.59
N ASP A 10 1.48 -11.96 -9.80
CA ASP A 10 2.17 -12.71 -10.84
C ASP A 10 3.49 -13.31 -10.30
N SER A 11 4.33 -13.84 -11.19
CA SER A 11 5.61 -14.45 -10.81
C SER A 11 6.64 -13.48 -10.23
N THR A 12 6.45 -12.17 -10.43
CA THR A 12 7.35 -11.10 -9.95
C THR A 12 6.93 -10.55 -8.59
N GLY A 13 5.66 -10.73 -8.19
CA GLY A 13 5.17 -10.32 -6.88
C GLY A 13 3.65 -10.16 -6.81
N SER A 14 3.20 -9.63 -5.68
CA SER A 14 1.80 -9.27 -5.44
C SER A 14 1.68 -7.83 -4.98
N TYR A 15 0.64 -7.12 -5.39
CA TYR A 15 0.36 -5.78 -4.87
C TYR A 15 -1.12 -5.54 -4.65
N VAL A 16 -1.41 -4.57 -3.77
CA VAL A 16 -2.71 -3.93 -3.64
C VAL A 16 -2.47 -2.43 -3.59
N VAL A 17 -3.07 -1.68 -4.52
CA VAL A 17 -3.06 -0.23 -4.55
C VAL A 17 -4.50 0.25 -4.49
N TYR A 18 -4.78 1.21 -3.62
CA TYR A 18 -6.12 1.73 -3.41
C TYR A 18 -6.11 3.22 -3.09
N ALA A 19 -7.22 3.90 -3.41
CA ALA A 19 -7.46 5.29 -3.06
C ALA A 19 -8.90 5.44 -2.55
N PRO A 20 -9.11 5.95 -1.32
CA PRO A 20 -10.43 6.40 -0.88
C PRO A 20 -10.89 7.58 -1.72
N VAL A 21 -12.17 7.60 -2.11
CA VAL A 21 -12.76 8.66 -2.93
C VAL A 21 -14.10 9.09 -2.36
N ASP A 22 -14.35 10.40 -2.41
CA ASP A 22 -15.67 10.97 -2.13
C ASP A 22 -16.64 10.61 -3.26
N ILE A 23 -17.74 9.94 -2.90
CA ILE A 23 -18.78 9.52 -3.83
C ILE A 23 -19.48 10.72 -4.50
N VAL A 24 -19.58 11.85 -3.80
CA VAL A 24 -20.19 13.06 -4.35
C VAL A 24 -19.29 13.62 -5.45
N ALA A 25 -18.00 13.77 -5.18
CA ALA A 25 -17.02 14.20 -6.16
C ALA A 25 -16.95 13.24 -7.36
N MET A 26 -16.96 11.92 -7.11
CA MET A 26 -16.96 10.93 -8.18
C MET A 26 -18.21 11.02 -9.07
N ASN A 27 -19.40 11.23 -8.51
CA ASN A 27 -20.63 11.39 -9.29
C ASN A 27 -20.59 12.61 -10.21
N VAL A 28 -19.95 13.71 -9.77
CA VAL A 28 -19.75 14.90 -10.60
C VAL A 28 -18.87 14.56 -11.81
N VAL A 29 -17.76 13.86 -11.59
CA VAL A 29 -16.86 13.44 -12.68
C VAL A 29 -17.53 12.48 -13.64
N LEU A 30 -18.26 11.48 -13.13
CA LEU A 30 -19.03 10.54 -13.96
C LEU A 30 -20.15 11.23 -14.75
N GLY A 31 -20.66 12.36 -14.27
CA GLY A 31 -21.59 13.23 -14.97
C GLY A 31 -20.95 14.13 -16.05
N GLY A 32 -19.63 14.02 -16.29
CA GLY A 32 -18.89 14.84 -17.24
C GLY A 32 -18.33 16.14 -16.65
N GLY A 33 -18.30 16.27 -15.32
CA GLY A 33 -17.67 17.38 -14.62
C GLY A 33 -16.13 17.29 -14.61
N ASP A 34 -15.50 18.27 -13.99
CA ASP A 34 -14.04 18.39 -13.92
C ASP A 34 -13.41 17.36 -12.95
N PRO A 35 -12.49 16.48 -13.41
CA PRO A 35 -11.83 15.48 -12.58
C PRO A 35 -10.86 16.06 -11.54
N ASP A 36 -10.39 17.29 -11.69
CA ASP A 36 -9.39 17.89 -10.77
C ASP A 36 -9.95 18.14 -9.36
N TYR A 37 -11.28 18.11 -9.20
CA TYR A 37 -11.94 18.20 -7.88
C TYR A 37 -11.81 16.93 -7.04
N VAL A 38 -11.40 15.80 -7.63
CA VAL A 38 -11.29 14.52 -6.92
C VAL A 38 -9.88 14.36 -6.35
N ALA A 39 -9.74 14.57 -5.05
CA ALA A 39 -8.50 14.24 -4.35
C ALA A 39 -8.33 12.72 -4.23
N LEU A 40 -7.46 12.14 -5.06
CA LEU A 40 -7.03 10.74 -4.95
C LEU A 40 -5.74 10.66 -4.13
N LEU A 41 -5.81 9.96 -3.00
CA LEU A 41 -4.67 9.71 -2.13
C LEU A 41 -4.29 8.22 -2.18
N PRO A 42 -3.52 7.79 -3.20
CA PRO A 42 -3.14 6.40 -3.36
C PRO A 42 -2.33 5.89 -2.18
N SER A 43 -2.67 4.70 -1.72
CA SER A 43 -2.01 3.97 -0.65
C SER A 43 -2.01 2.49 -1.01
N GLY A 44 -1.13 1.71 -0.42
CA GLY A 44 -1.05 0.30 -0.76
C GLY A 44 0.21 -0.38 -0.29
N PHE A 45 0.41 -1.59 -0.80
CA PHE A 45 1.60 -2.37 -0.53
C PHE A 45 1.95 -3.29 -1.70
N ALA A 46 3.22 -3.68 -1.76
CA ALA A 46 3.74 -4.68 -2.68
C ALA A 46 4.58 -5.69 -1.90
N ILE A 47 4.45 -6.97 -2.27
CA ILE A 47 5.19 -8.10 -1.75
C ILE A 47 6.00 -8.68 -2.92
N LEU A 48 7.32 -8.60 -2.82
CA LEU A 48 8.26 -9.09 -3.83
C LEU A 48 9.12 -10.21 -3.25
N PRO A 49 9.63 -11.15 -4.07
CA PRO A 49 10.59 -12.13 -3.62
C PRO A 49 11.91 -11.46 -3.18
N ASP A 50 12.52 -11.93 -2.09
CA ASP A 50 13.78 -11.41 -1.51
C ASP A 50 15.05 -11.86 -2.27
N GLY A 51 14.93 -12.07 -3.59
CA GLY A 51 16.03 -12.54 -4.44
C GLY A 51 16.50 -13.97 -4.15
N PRO A 52 17.50 -14.47 -4.91
CA PRO A 52 18.05 -15.80 -4.69
C PRO A 52 18.79 -15.89 -3.34
N GLY A 53 18.46 -16.90 -2.53
CA GLY A 53 19.06 -17.12 -1.23
C GLY A 53 20.58 -17.33 -1.29
N ILE A 54 21.29 -16.89 -0.26
CA ILE A 54 22.77 -16.86 -0.16
C ILE A 54 23.40 -18.27 -0.15
N ASN A 55 22.61 -19.34 -0.09
CA ASN A 55 23.11 -20.71 -0.15
C ASN A 55 23.40 -21.09 -1.60
N GLY A 56 24.66 -20.95 -2.00
CA GLY A 56 25.20 -21.19 -3.36
C GLY A 56 25.08 -22.62 -3.89
N GLY A 57 23.87 -23.15 -3.98
CA GLY A 57 23.52 -24.35 -4.72
C GLY A 57 22.78 -23.97 -5.98
N SER A 58 23.35 -24.33 -7.13
CA SER A 58 22.75 -24.23 -8.45
C SER A 58 21.33 -24.82 -8.46
N ILE A 59 20.31 -23.96 -8.41
CA ILE A 59 19.01 -24.01 -9.13
C ILE A 59 18.21 -22.80 -8.63
N LEU A 60 17.61 -22.05 -9.56
CA LEU A 60 16.71 -20.93 -9.30
C LEU A 60 15.40 -21.46 -8.67
N ASP A 61 15.44 -21.93 -7.44
CA ASP A 61 14.22 -22.23 -6.70
C ASP A 61 13.58 -20.92 -6.26
N VAL A 62 12.66 -20.44 -7.09
CA VAL A 62 11.68 -19.39 -6.76
C VAL A 62 10.91 -19.89 -5.52
N GLY A 63 11.39 -19.55 -4.32
CA GLY A 63 10.74 -19.96 -3.07
C GLY A 63 11.65 -20.29 -1.89
N SER A 64 12.99 -20.32 -2.06
CA SER A 64 13.89 -20.56 -0.92
C SER A 64 14.25 -19.29 -0.11
N GLY A 65 13.94 -18.10 -0.63
CA GLY A 65 14.19 -16.80 0.01
C GLY A 65 12.98 -16.25 0.76
N GLY A 66 13.17 -15.17 1.53
CA GLY A 66 12.07 -14.44 2.16
C GLY A 66 11.27 -13.60 1.16
N SER A 67 10.55 -12.60 1.67
CA SER A 67 9.84 -11.61 0.85
C SER A 67 10.11 -10.19 1.35
N LEU A 68 10.21 -9.25 0.41
CA LEU A 68 10.27 -7.83 0.68
C LEU A 68 8.86 -7.24 0.65
N LEU A 69 8.41 -6.73 1.80
CA LEU A 69 7.17 -5.97 1.91
C LEU A 69 7.45 -4.47 1.84
N THR A 70 6.90 -3.82 0.82
CA THR A 70 6.91 -2.35 0.69
C THR A 70 5.51 -1.83 0.97
N VAL A 71 5.36 -0.88 1.89
CA VAL A 71 4.08 -0.22 2.21
C VAL A 71 4.22 1.26 1.95
N ALA A 72 3.25 1.86 1.27
CA ALA A 72 3.21 3.28 0.96
C ALA A 72 1.84 3.87 1.30
N PHE A 73 1.85 5.05 1.89
CA PHE A 73 0.65 5.83 2.17
C PHE A 73 0.82 7.25 1.68
N GLN A 74 -0.16 7.73 0.93
CA GLN A 74 -0.33 9.16 0.70
C GLN A 74 -1.43 9.65 1.63
N ILE A 75 -1.09 10.56 2.55
CA ILE A 75 -2.02 11.07 3.57
C ILE A 75 -1.95 12.59 3.56
N LEU A 76 -3.09 13.24 3.32
CA LEU A 76 -3.23 14.69 3.44
C LEU A 76 -3.64 15.04 4.87
N VAL A 77 -2.72 15.59 5.65
CA VAL A 77 -2.98 16.02 7.04
C VAL A 77 -3.55 17.44 7.09
N ASP A 78 -3.12 18.29 6.18
CA ASP A 78 -3.57 19.68 6.05
C ASP A 78 -3.51 20.06 4.56
N SER A 79 -4.45 20.90 4.12
CA SER A 79 -4.51 21.39 2.73
C SER A 79 -3.58 22.56 2.48
N ALA A 80 -3.08 23.23 3.54
CA ALA A 80 -2.11 24.30 3.44
C ALA A 80 -0.68 23.73 3.27
N PRO A 81 0.04 24.06 2.18
CA PRO A 81 1.40 23.54 1.92
C PRO A 81 2.43 23.93 3.01
N THR A 82 2.16 25.01 3.75
CA THR A 82 3.01 25.52 4.82
C THR A 82 2.66 24.97 6.20
N ALA A 83 1.61 24.14 6.30
CA ALA A 83 1.22 23.54 7.56
C ALA A 83 2.36 22.66 8.09
N LYS A 84 2.70 22.85 9.36
CA LYS A 84 3.73 22.02 10.01
C LYS A 84 3.09 20.71 10.45
N LEU A 85 3.76 19.60 10.16
CA LEU A 85 3.38 18.31 10.72
C LEU A 85 3.50 18.37 12.25
N SER A 86 2.43 18.00 12.94
CA SER A 86 2.45 17.89 14.40
C SER A 86 3.14 16.59 14.82
N LEU A 87 3.76 16.59 16.01
CA LEU A 87 4.34 15.37 16.58
C LEU A 87 3.28 14.27 16.75
N GLY A 88 2.03 14.66 17.04
CA GLY A 88 0.89 13.73 17.12
C GLY A 88 0.59 13.07 15.77
N SER A 89 0.56 13.83 14.69
CA SER A 89 0.35 13.31 13.33
C SER A 89 1.43 12.31 12.94
N VAL A 90 2.71 12.60 13.26
CA VAL A 90 3.83 11.69 13.01
C VAL A 90 3.66 10.38 13.79
N ALA A 91 3.29 10.46 15.07
CA ALA A 91 3.06 9.27 15.90
C ALA A 91 1.91 8.40 15.37
N THR A 92 0.83 9.01 14.91
CA THR A 92 -0.31 8.31 14.29
C THR A 92 0.10 7.61 12.99
N VAL A 93 0.82 8.29 12.09
CA VAL A 93 1.28 7.70 10.82
C VAL A 93 2.26 6.55 11.08
N ASN A 94 3.19 6.71 12.02
CA ASN A 94 4.11 5.62 12.40
C ASN A 94 3.35 4.39 12.94
N SER A 95 2.34 4.62 13.78
CA SER A 95 1.50 3.54 14.31
C SER A 95 0.69 2.85 13.21
N LEU A 96 0.17 3.61 12.25
CA LEU A 96 -0.55 3.07 11.08
C LEU A 96 0.35 2.18 10.22
N ILE A 97 1.57 2.65 9.89
CA ILE A 97 2.54 1.88 9.11
C ILE A 97 2.89 0.59 9.84
N LYS A 98 3.25 0.68 11.13
CA LYS A 98 3.61 -0.47 11.94
C LYS A 98 2.48 -1.50 12.00
N CYS A 99 1.27 -1.07 12.32
CA CYS A 99 0.11 -1.96 12.40
C CYS A 99 -0.19 -2.61 11.05
N THR A 100 -0.09 -1.87 9.95
CA THR A 100 -0.34 -2.40 8.60
C THR A 100 0.69 -3.46 8.23
N VAL A 101 1.98 -3.20 8.46
CA VAL A 101 3.05 -4.17 8.22
C VAL A 101 2.85 -5.44 9.04
N GLU A 102 2.53 -5.31 10.33
CA GLU A 102 2.26 -6.45 11.22
C GLU A 102 1.08 -7.27 10.72
N ARG A 103 -0.03 -6.63 10.33
CA ARG A 103 -1.22 -7.32 9.82
C ARG A 103 -0.99 -8.03 8.50
N ILE A 104 -0.27 -7.41 7.57
CA ILE A 104 0.10 -8.06 6.30
C ILE A 104 1.00 -9.27 6.58
N LYS A 105 2.00 -9.10 7.43
CA LYS A 105 2.90 -10.19 7.82
C LYS A 105 2.14 -11.37 8.42
N VAL A 106 1.22 -11.12 9.36
CA VAL A 106 0.38 -12.18 9.96
C VAL A 106 -0.51 -12.85 8.91
N ALA A 107 -1.08 -12.10 7.96
CA ALA A 107 -1.96 -12.66 6.94
C ALA A 107 -1.24 -13.55 5.90
N VAL A 108 0.08 -13.38 5.72
CA VAL A 108 0.85 -14.03 4.65
C VAL A 108 1.86 -15.06 5.18
N ILE A 109 2.17 -15.06 6.48
CA ILE A 109 2.97 -16.13 7.08
C ILE A 109 2.21 -17.46 6.98
N ARG A 110 2.89 -18.51 6.49
CA ARG A 110 2.38 -19.88 6.62
C ARG A 110 2.41 -20.27 8.10
N ASP A 111 1.26 -20.63 8.64
CA ASP A 111 1.21 -21.43 9.87
C ASP A 111 1.87 -22.78 9.57
N ASN A 112 2.92 -23.10 10.32
CA ASN A 112 3.61 -24.38 10.26
C ASN A 112 2.79 -25.44 11.05
N THR A 113 1.61 -25.80 10.54
CA THR A 113 0.84 -26.96 11.03
C THR A 113 1.18 -28.23 10.27
#